data_AF-A0A354C6N8-F1
#
_entry.id   AF-A0A354C6N8-F1
#
_cell.length_a   1.000
_cell.length_b   1.000
_cell.length_c   1.000
_cell.angle_alpha   90.00
_cell.angle_beta   90.00
_cell.angle_gamma   90.00
#
_symmetry.space_group_name_H-M   'P 1'
#
loop_
_entity.id
_entity.type
_entity.pdbx_description
1 polymer ?
#
loop_
_entity_poly.entity_id
_entity_poly.type
_entity_poly.pdbx_seq_one_letter_code
_entity_poly.pdbx_strand_id
1 'polypeptide(L)' 'MKVMEDKREECHCDKCGNEAEMTITCQTIEIEDQSGAKKKVQQETRTCTVCGGEMVTVIDE' A
#
# COMPACT_ATOMS: atom_id res chain seq x y z
N MET A 1 13.81 -12.65 -4.40
CA MET A 1 12.44 -13.07 -4.00
C MET A 1 11.75 -11.84 -3.44
N LYS A 2 10.63 -11.38 -4.02
CA LYS A 2 9.83 -10.32 -3.41
C LYS A 2 9.09 -10.94 -2.23
N VAL A 3 9.30 -10.39 -1.03
CA VAL A 3 8.56 -10.79 0.17
C VAL A 3 7.24 -10.01 0.12
N MET A 4 6.13 -10.71 -0.04
CA MET A 4 4.78 -10.16 0.10
C MET A 4 4.30 -10.56 1.49
N GLU A 5 4.07 -9.57 2.34
CA GLU A 5 3.47 -9.74 3.67
C GLU A 5 2.05 -9.17 3.62
N ASP A 6 1.06 -10.01 3.94
CA ASP A 6 -0.34 -9.60 4.02
C ASP A 6 -0.70 -9.32 5.48
N LYS A 7 -1.09 -8.07 5.79
CA LYS A 7 -1.57 -7.64 7.11
C LYS A 7 -3.03 -7.20 7.03
N ARG A 8 -3.80 -7.43 8.10
CA ARG A 8 -5.18 -6.99 8.24
C ARG A 8 -5.25 -5.89 9.30
N GLU A 9 -5.82 -4.75 8.93
CA GLU A 9 -6.08 -3.64 9.86
C GLU A 9 -7.54 -3.17 9.69
N GLU A 10 -8.19 -2.84 10.81
CA GLU A 10 -9.47 -2.13 10.80
C GLU A 10 -9.18 -0.66 10.56
N CYS A 11 -9.49 -0.17 9.35
CA CYS A 11 -9.29 1.22 8.97
C CYS A 11 -10.64 1.86 8.61
N HIS A 12 -10.78 3.15 8.89
CA HIS A 12 -11.90 3.92 8.34
C HIS A 12 -11.67 4.12 6.85
N CYS A 13 -12.56 3.60 6.01
CA CYS A 13 -12.47 3.78 4.57
C CYS A 13 -13.30 5.00 4.17
N ASP A 14 -12.63 6.11 3.79
CA ASP A 14 -13.29 7.35 3.37
C ASP A 14 -14.26 7.17 2.18
N LYS A 15 -14.05 6.11 1.39
CA LYS A 15 -14.90 5.81 0.22
C LYS A 15 -16.25 5.21 0.61
N CYS A 16 -16.34 4.42 1.67
CA CYS A 16 -17.61 3.83 2.13
C CYS A 16 -18.11 4.41 3.46
N GLY A 17 -17.32 5.26 4.12
CA GLY A 17 -17.69 5.97 5.34
C GLY A 17 -17.87 5.07 6.57
N ASN A 18 -17.40 3.83 6.50
CA ASN A 18 -17.49 2.84 7.57
C ASN A 18 -16.10 2.35 7.97
N GLU A 19 -15.97 1.91 9.22
CA GLU A 19 -14.86 1.06 9.64
C GLU A 19 -14.98 -0.28 8.90
N ALA A 20 -13.95 -0.64 8.15
CA ALA A 20 -13.94 -1.83 7.32
C ALA A 20 -12.58 -2.52 7.40
N GLU A 21 -12.58 -3.85 7.35
CA GLU A 21 -11.34 -4.62 7.21
C GLU A 21 -10.66 -4.22 5.89
N MET A 22 -9.40 -3.83 5.96
CA MET A 22 -8.57 -3.58 4.79
C MET A 22 -7.47 -4.64 4.68
N THR A 23 -7.25 -5.14 3.47
CA THR A 23 -6.10 -5.98 3.13
C THR A 23 -4.93 -5.07 2.79
N ILE A 24 -3.79 -5.25 3.47
CA ILE A 24 -2.56 -4.52 3.21
C ILE A 24 -1.58 -5.44 2.49
N THR A 25 -1.13 -5.00 1.32
CA THR A 25 -0.10 -5.69 0.53
C THR A 25 1.14 -4.81 0.45
N CYS A 26 2.24 -5.29 1.02
CA CYS A 26 3.54 -4.63 0.95
C CYS A 26 4.39 -5.23 -0.18
N GLN A 27 5.03 -4.39 -0.98
CA GLN A 27 5.98 -4.82 -2.00
C GLN A 27 7.14 -3.83 -2.15
N THR A 28 8.36 -4.33 -2.37
CA THR A 28 9.49 -3.48 -2.77
C THR A 28 9.45 -3.19 -4.27
N ILE A 29 9.48 -1.92 -4.63
CA ILE A 29 9.55 -1.44 -6.03
C ILE A 29 10.81 -0.60 -6.26
N GLU A 30 11.23 -0.47 -7.51
CA GLU A 30 12.29 0.47 -7.90
C GLU A 30 11.64 1.69 -8.56
N ILE A 31 11.95 2.88 -8.05
CA ILE A 31 11.54 4.16 -8.64
C ILE A 31 12.76 4.97 -9.03
N GLU A 32 12.61 5.77 -10.08
CA GLU A 32 13.64 6.71 -10.52
C GLU A 32 13.40 8.06 -9.82
N ASP A 33 14.43 8.59 -9.19
CA ASP A 33 14.37 9.92 -8.58
C ASP A 33 14.57 11.05 -9.60
N GLN A 34 14.49 12.29 -9.13
CA GLN A 34 14.66 13.47 -10.00
C GLN A 34 16.09 13.61 -10.59
N SER A 35 17.06 12.86 -10.08
CA SER A 35 18.45 12.83 -10.56
C SER A 35 18.70 11.71 -11.59
N GLY A 36 17.69 10.87 -11.86
CA GLY A 36 17.81 9.69 -12.72
C GLY A 36 18.39 8.46 -11.99
N ALA A 37 18.55 8.51 -10.67
CA ALA A 37 19.02 7.37 -9.88
C ALA A 37 17.86 6.45 -9.52
N LYS A 38 18.06 5.14 -9.66
CA LYS A 38 17.09 4.13 -9.22
C LYS A 38 17.25 3.89 -7.73
N LYS A 39 16.16 4.06 -6.98
CA LYS A 39 16.09 3.69 -5.57
C LYS A 39 15.01 2.66 -5.32
N LYS A 40 15.23 1.80 -4.33
CA LYS A 40 14.26 0.83 -3.86
C LYS A 40 13.43 1.47 -2.77
N VAL A 41 12.12 1.45 -2.93
CA VAL A 41 11.16 1.95 -1.94
C VAL A 41 10.17 0.85 -1.59
N GLN A 42 9.58 0.93 -0.40
CA GLN A 42 8.47 0.06 -0.04
C GLN A 42 7.16 0.70 -0.52
N GLN A 43 6.34 -0.06 -1.24
CA GLN A 43 5.00 0.35 -1.60
C GLN A 43 4.00 -0.49 -0.79
N GLU A 44 3.12 0.20 -0.07
CA GLU A 44 1.96 -0.40 0.60
C GLU A 44 0.70 -0.10 -0.20
N THR A 45 -0.05 -1.14 -0.56
CA THR A 45 -1.39 -1.02 -1.12
C THR A 45 -2.39 -1.51 -0.09
N ARG A 46 -3.34 -0.66 0.28
CA ARG A 46 -4.45 -1.00 1.19
C ARG A 46 -5.74 -1.09 0.40
N THR A 47 -6.43 -2.22 0.48
CA THR A 47 -7.68 -2.46 -0.24
C THR A 47 -8.81 -2.73 0.74
N CYS A 48 -9.85 -1.90 0.72
CA CYS A 48 -11.06 -2.11 1.51
C CYS A 48 -11.81 -3.35 1.03
N THR A 49 -12.02 -4.32 1.91
CA THR A 49 -12.71 -5.58 1.60
C THR A 49 -14.20 -5.39 1.27
N VAL A 50 -14.78 -4.24 1.67
CA VAL A 50 -16.21 -3.94 1.48
C VAL A 50 -16.49 -3.29 0.13
N CYS A 51 -15.74 -2.25 -0.24
CA CYS A 51 -16.01 -1.45 -1.44
C CYS A 51 -14.92 -1.54 -2.52
N GLY A 52 -13.83 -2.27 -2.26
CA GLY A 52 -12.68 -2.36 -3.15
C GLY A 52 -11.92 -1.04 -3.33
N GLY A 53 -12.07 -0.09 -2.41
CA GLY A 53 -11.30 1.16 -2.41
C GLY A 53 -9.82 0.86 -2.16
N GLU A 54 -8.95 1.32 -3.06
CA GLU A 54 -7.51 1.16 -2.97
C GLU A 54 -6.84 2.46 -2.53
N MET A 55 -5.89 2.35 -1.61
CA MET A 55 -5.00 3.43 -1.18
C MET A 55 -3.57 2.94 -1.35
N VAL A 56 -2.76 3.67 -2.11
CA VAL A 56 -1.35 3.33 -2.36
C VAL A 56 -0.46 4.34 -1.66
N THR A 57 0.46 3.85 -0.84
CA THR A 57 1.47 4.65 -0.13
C THR A 57 2.85 4.17 -0.53
N VAL A 58 3.77 5.10 -0.81
CA VAL A 58 5.17 4.80 -1.07
C VAL A 58 5.98 5.31 0.12
N ILE A 59 6.70 4.41 0.77
CA ILE A 59 7.54 4.66 1.94
C ILE A 59 9.00 4.57 1.47
N ASP A 60 9.69 5.68 1.62
CA ASP A 60 11.13 5.83 1.41
C ASP A 60 11.78 5.76 2.79
N GLU A 61 12.62 4.74 3.05
CA GLU A 61 13.34 4.56 4.33
C GLU A 61 14.53 5.52 4.45
#